data_AF-A0A396KB23-F1
#
_entry.id   AF-A0A396KB23-F1
#
_cell.length_a   1.000
_cell.length_b   1.000
_cell.length_c   1.000
_cell.angle_alpha   90.00
_cell.angle_beta   90.00
_cell.angle_gamma   90.00
#
_symmetry.space_group_name_H-M   'P 1'
#
loop_
_entity.id
_entity.type
_entity.pdbx_description
1 polymer ?
#
loop_
_entity_poly.entity_id
_entity_poly.type
_entity_poly.pdbx_seq_one_letter_code
_entity_poly.pdbx_strand_id
1 'polypeptide(L)'
;MKRMKKKNKMAAFLAAVILMTMSVCQGAFAGETAGIDTARPVSLTIDLEAESKKATISIYKVGEWNGAEGAYALSQEFTGSGADIGDHTATGVLSAAQTLEQFIKNNQIGALSTQATASGKIQFTGLSSGLYLVCQFKASGDNVTVSPYLTTLPVLNEETNTWVYDVRSLPKYEADSTGGGGHSGGGGGGGGSSTTGRHAAQTNESVDVPDNDVPKAENPIVKAIEDVLVPLGILPKTGDNSTSIEIMSGITVMSAALLVLLIAKRRRKDA
;
A
#
# COMPACT_ATOMS: atom_id res chain seq x y z
N MET A 1 -44.89 28.14 -43.57
CA MET A 1 -44.19 27.36 -42.52
C MET A 1 -42.96 26.63 -43.10
N LYS A 2 -41.75 27.23 -43.07
CA LYS A 2 -40.54 26.57 -43.60
C LYS A 2 -39.25 27.09 -42.93
N ARG A 3 -39.17 27.05 -41.59
CA ARG A 3 -37.97 27.46 -40.85
C ARG A 3 -37.66 26.65 -39.58
N MET A 4 -38.25 25.47 -39.44
CA MET A 4 -38.06 24.60 -38.26
C MET A 4 -37.30 23.28 -38.51
N LYS A 5 -36.89 22.96 -39.76
CA LYS A 5 -36.11 21.74 -40.04
C LYS A 5 -34.59 21.90 -39.96
N LYS A 6 -34.05 23.13 -39.96
CA LYS A 6 -32.59 23.38 -39.88
C LYS A 6 -32.06 23.47 -38.43
N LYS A 7 -32.85 24.03 -37.50
CA LYS A 7 -32.46 24.18 -36.09
C LYS A 7 -32.30 22.83 -35.38
N ASN A 8 -33.16 21.87 -35.69
CA ASN A 8 -33.12 20.53 -35.07
C ASN A 8 -31.94 19.70 -35.59
N LYS A 9 -31.54 19.89 -36.85
CA LYS A 9 -30.32 19.26 -37.43
C LYS A 9 -29.04 19.87 -36.87
N MET A 10 -29.04 21.17 -36.61
CA MET A 10 -27.90 21.87 -36.00
C MET A 10 -27.77 21.53 -34.50
N ALA A 11 -28.89 21.40 -33.78
CA ALA A 11 -28.91 20.94 -32.39
C ALA A 11 -28.46 19.47 -32.26
N ALA A 12 -28.88 18.60 -33.17
CA ALA A 12 -28.41 17.21 -33.21
C ALA A 12 -26.91 17.10 -33.53
N PHE A 13 -26.39 17.95 -34.41
CA PHE A 13 -24.95 18.00 -34.70
C PHE A 13 -24.15 18.55 -33.51
N LEU A 14 -24.65 19.57 -32.82
CA LEU A 14 -24.00 20.12 -31.62
C LEU A 14 -24.00 19.11 -30.46
N ALA A 15 -25.11 18.39 -30.25
CA ALA A 15 -25.20 17.32 -29.26
C ALA A 15 -24.26 16.15 -29.60
N ALA A 16 -24.16 15.76 -30.87
CA ALA A 16 -23.22 14.74 -31.32
C ALA A 16 -21.76 15.18 -31.13
N VAL A 17 -21.42 16.44 -31.39
CA VAL A 17 -20.08 16.99 -31.14
C VAL A 17 -19.76 17.03 -29.65
N ILE A 18 -20.71 17.41 -28.79
CA ILE A 18 -20.54 17.42 -27.32
C ILE A 18 -20.36 15.98 -26.78
N LEU A 19 -21.15 15.02 -27.26
CA LEU A 19 -20.99 13.59 -26.93
C LEU A 19 -19.65 13.03 -27.44
N MET A 20 -19.22 13.44 -28.64
CA MET A 20 -17.93 13.03 -29.20
C MET A 20 -16.77 13.65 -28.41
N THR A 21 -16.89 14.89 -27.92
CA THR A 21 -15.86 15.54 -27.07
C THR A 21 -15.80 14.98 -25.66
N MET A 22 -16.92 14.54 -25.05
CA MET A 22 -16.88 13.81 -23.77
C MET A 22 -16.29 12.39 -23.92
N SER A 23 -16.29 11.83 -25.12
CA SER A 23 -15.75 10.50 -25.39
C SER A 23 -14.23 10.46 -25.63
N VAL A 24 -13.53 11.61 -25.73
CA VAL A 24 -12.06 11.68 -25.88
C VAL A 24 -11.32 12.19 -24.64
N CYS A 25 -12.00 12.41 -23.52
CA CYS A 25 -11.35 12.78 -22.26
C CYS A 25 -10.85 11.58 -21.42
N GLN A 26 -10.75 10.38 -22.01
CA GLN A 26 -9.82 9.40 -21.48
C GLN A 26 -8.41 9.80 -21.92
N GLY A 27 -7.91 10.88 -21.32
CA GLY A 27 -6.48 11.03 -21.15
C GLY A 27 -6.04 9.86 -20.28
N ALA A 28 -5.72 8.74 -20.92
CA ALA A 28 -4.86 7.75 -20.32
C ALA A 28 -3.51 8.46 -20.16
N PHE A 29 -3.36 9.18 -19.06
CA PHE A 29 -2.06 9.43 -18.51
C PHE A 29 -1.50 8.02 -18.28
N ALA A 30 -0.68 7.55 -19.22
CA ALA A 30 0.34 6.58 -18.93
C ALA A 30 1.32 7.30 -17.99
N GLY A 31 0.86 7.60 -16.77
CA GLY A 31 1.75 7.82 -15.65
C GLY A 31 2.59 6.56 -15.60
N GLU A 32 3.90 6.74 -15.51
CA GLU A 32 4.87 5.65 -15.50
C GLU A 32 4.50 4.69 -14.36
N THR A 33 3.67 3.71 -14.65
CA THR A 33 3.38 2.57 -13.78
C THR A 33 4.72 1.90 -13.66
N ALA A 34 5.26 1.73 -12.45
CA ALA A 34 6.64 1.29 -12.18
C ALA A 34 6.98 -0.13 -12.71
N GLY A 35 6.70 -0.45 -13.97
CA GLY A 35 6.60 -1.79 -14.55
C GLY A 35 5.33 -2.57 -14.14
N ILE A 36 4.35 -1.93 -13.50
CA ILE A 36 3.11 -2.61 -13.05
C ILE A 36 2.16 -2.81 -14.24
N ASP A 37 1.79 -4.06 -14.51
CA ASP A 37 0.70 -4.42 -15.41
C ASP A 37 -0.64 -4.20 -14.69
N THR A 38 -1.19 -3.01 -14.84
CA THR A 38 -2.45 -2.61 -14.19
C THR A 38 -3.68 -3.34 -14.73
N ALA A 39 -3.57 -4.04 -15.87
CA ALA A 39 -4.68 -4.82 -16.43
C ALA A 39 -4.75 -6.24 -15.84
N ARG A 40 -3.67 -6.70 -15.20
CA ARG A 40 -3.62 -8.01 -14.57
C ARG A 40 -4.36 -7.99 -13.23
N PRO A 41 -5.31 -8.92 -12.99
CA PRO A 41 -5.96 -9.03 -11.69
C PRO A 41 -4.95 -9.43 -10.61
N VAL A 42 -5.10 -8.84 -9.43
CA VAL A 42 -4.26 -9.09 -8.25
C VAL A 42 -5.06 -9.91 -7.23
N SER A 43 -4.38 -10.79 -6.49
CA SER A 43 -4.95 -11.49 -5.35
C SER A 43 -4.17 -11.17 -4.07
N LEU A 44 -4.88 -11.15 -2.94
CA LEU A 44 -4.31 -10.99 -1.60
C LEU A 44 -4.74 -12.16 -0.74
N THR A 45 -3.77 -12.92 -0.24
CA THR A 45 -3.96 -14.00 0.71
C THR A 45 -3.43 -13.57 2.08
N ILE A 46 -4.30 -13.54 3.06
CA ILE A 46 -3.95 -13.27 4.47
C ILE A 46 -3.88 -14.61 5.18
N ASP A 47 -2.75 -14.89 5.82
CA ASP A 47 -2.52 -16.14 6.53
C ASP A 47 -2.11 -15.85 7.97
N LEU A 48 -2.94 -16.28 8.93
CA LEU A 48 -2.72 -16.12 10.37
C LEU A 48 -1.87 -17.25 10.97
N GLU A 49 -1.31 -18.12 10.13
CA GLU A 49 -0.33 -19.16 10.46
C GLU A 49 -0.83 -20.28 11.40
N ALA A 50 -2.12 -20.26 11.76
CA ALA A 50 -2.75 -21.32 12.54
C ALA A 50 -4.25 -21.45 12.23
N GLU A 51 -4.70 -22.67 12.00
CA GLU A 51 -6.09 -22.96 11.60
C GLU A 51 -7.14 -22.58 12.66
N SER A 52 -6.72 -22.56 13.93
CA SER A 52 -7.57 -22.20 15.06
C SER A 52 -7.85 -20.70 15.16
N LYS A 53 -7.13 -19.86 14.42
CA LYS A 53 -7.27 -18.40 14.45
C LYS A 53 -8.48 -17.96 13.64
N LYS A 54 -9.27 -17.09 14.23
CA LYS A 54 -10.51 -16.54 13.69
C LYS A 54 -10.46 -15.03 13.72
N ALA A 55 -10.55 -14.41 12.56
CA ALA A 55 -10.63 -12.97 12.41
C ALA A 55 -11.57 -12.59 11.26
N THR A 56 -12.26 -11.46 11.42
CA THR A 56 -13.08 -10.85 10.37
C THR A 56 -12.34 -9.65 9.81
N ILE A 57 -11.76 -9.81 8.62
CA ILE A 57 -10.91 -8.80 8.00
C ILE A 57 -11.66 -8.05 6.93
N SER A 58 -11.46 -6.73 6.93
CA SER A 58 -11.94 -5.82 5.89
C SER A 58 -10.77 -5.24 5.13
N ILE A 59 -10.94 -5.08 3.81
CA ILE A 59 -9.96 -4.42 2.95
C ILE A 59 -10.55 -3.14 2.34
N TYR A 60 -9.71 -2.13 2.21
CA TYR A 60 -10.04 -0.83 1.63
C TYR A 60 -8.95 -0.45 0.63
N LYS A 61 -9.33 -0.05 -0.59
CA LYS A 61 -8.38 0.56 -1.53
C LYS A 61 -8.24 2.03 -1.15
N VAL A 62 -7.15 2.36 -0.45
CA VAL A 62 -6.96 3.68 0.15
C VAL A 62 -6.11 4.62 -0.72
N GLY A 63 -5.42 4.07 -1.71
CA GLY A 63 -4.57 4.86 -2.60
C GLY A 63 -4.28 4.20 -3.93
N GLU A 64 -3.70 4.99 -4.82
CA GLU A 64 -3.33 4.58 -6.17
C GLU A 64 -1.91 5.04 -6.50
N TRP A 65 -1.30 4.40 -7.48
CA TRP A 65 0.02 4.78 -7.95
C TRP A 65 -0.04 6.13 -8.67
N ASN A 66 0.70 7.12 -8.17
CA ASN A 66 0.89 8.39 -8.82
C ASN A 66 2.18 8.35 -9.65
N GLY A 67 2.04 8.06 -10.94
CA GLY A 67 3.18 8.01 -11.86
C GLY A 67 3.89 9.34 -12.11
N ALA A 68 3.28 10.48 -11.75
CA ALA A 68 3.95 11.78 -11.84
C ALA A 68 4.94 12.01 -10.68
N GLU A 69 4.63 11.45 -9.50
CA GLU A 69 5.45 11.55 -8.29
C GLU A 69 6.32 10.32 -8.08
N GLY A 70 6.06 9.22 -8.81
CA GLY A 70 6.74 7.95 -8.63
C GLY A 70 6.45 7.31 -7.27
N ALA A 71 5.28 7.57 -6.69
CA ALA A 71 4.89 7.14 -5.36
C ALA A 71 3.40 6.80 -5.28
N TYR A 72 2.99 6.08 -4.24
CA TYR A 72 1.56 5.90 -3.95
C TYR A 72 0.98 7.16 -3.30
N ALA A 73 -0.21 7.55 -3.72
CA ALA A 73 -0.97 8.67 -3.16
C ALA A 73 -2.32 8.18 -2.64
N LEU A 74 -2.80 8.77 -1.54
CA LEU A 74 -4.14 8.48 -1.03
C LEU A 74 -5.21 8.91 -2.04
N SER A 75 -6.23 8.07 -2.22
CA SER A 75 -7.41 8.42 -3.02
C SER A 75 -8.18 9.55 -2.36
N GLN A 76 -8.92 10.33 -3.15
CA GLN A 76 -9.58 11.56 -2.69
C GLN A 76 -10.40 11.36 -1.41
N GLU A 77 -11.11 10.24 -1.29
CA GLU A 77 -11.90 9.87 -0.11
C GLU A 77 -11.08 9.80 1.20
N PHE A 78 -9.80 9.44 1.12
CA PHE A 78 -8.90 9.25 2.27
C PHE A 78 -7.96 10.42 2.52
N THR A 79 -7.89 11.41 1.63
CA THR A 79 -7.03 12.60 1.80
C THR A 79 -7.33 13.41 3.05
N GLY A 80 -8.59 13.40 3.52
CA GLY A 80 -9.01 14.05 4.77
C GLY A 80 -8.60 13.32 6.05
N SER A 81 -7.96 12.14 5.95
CA SER A 81 -7.57 11.34 7.12
C SER A 81 -6.37 11.93 7.89
N GLY A 82 -5.51 12.68 7.21
CA GLY A 82 -4.23 13.13 7.77
C GLY A 82 -3.18 12.02 7.92
N ALA A 83 -3.40 10.84 7.32
CA ALA A 83 -2.43 9.76 7.34
C ALA A 83 -1.20 10.08 6.47
N ASP A 84 -0.01 9.91 7.03
CA ASP A 84 1.26 10.06 6.32
C ASP A 84 1.73 8.71 5.76
N ILE A 85 1.51 8.49 4.46
CA ILE A 85 1.94 7.26 3.76
C ILE A 85 3.36 7.38 3.17
N GLY A 86 4.03 8.52 3.34
CA GLY A 86 5.40 8.73 2.86
C GLY A 86 6.49 8.33 3.86
N ASP A 87 6.13 8.15 5.14
CA ASP A 87 7.04 7.60 6.15
C ASP A 87 7.10 6.07 6.03
N HIS A 88 8.18 5.58 5.41
CA HIS A 88 8.40 4.15 5.18
C HIS A 88 9.00 3.41 6.40
N THR A 89 9.15 4.07 7.55
CA THR A 89 9.56 3.38 8.78
C THR A 89 8.44 2.46 9.27
N ALA A 90 8.80 1.39 10.00
CA ALA A 90 7.80 0.47 10.56
C ALA A 90 6.79 1.18 11.49
N THR A 91 7.21 2.26 12.16
CA THR A 91 6.34 3.05 13.04
C THR A 91 5.44 3.98 12.22
N GLY A 92 6.00 4.66 11.20
CA GLY A 92 5.25 5.52 10.29
C GLY A 92 4.14 4.79 9.57
N VAL A 93 4.46 3.66 8.92
CA VAL A 93 3.49 2.83 8.18
C VAL A 93 2.37 2.32 9.11
N LEU A 94 2.70 1.90 10.34
CA LEU A 94 1.70 1.49 11.30
C LEU A 94 0.80 2.66 11.75
N SER A 95 1.39 3.83 12.01
CA SER A 95 0.65 5.03 12.39
C SER A 95 -0.30 5.48 11.27
N ALA A 96 0.14 5.42 10.02
CA ALA A 96 -0.69 5.70 8.86
C ALA A 96 -1.87 4.72 8.75
N ALA A 97 -1.60 3.43 8.91
CA ALA A 97 -2.64 2.40 8.87
C ALA A 97 -3.70 2.60 9.98
N GLN A 98 -3.27 2.89 11.21
CA GLN A 98 -4.16 3.18 12.34
C GLN A 98 -4.97 4.45 12.11
N THR A 99 -4.36 5.51 11.56
CA THR A 99 -5.03 6.77 11.24
C THR A 99 -6.13 6.56 10.21
N LEU A 100 -5.84 5.80 9.15
CA LEU A 100 -6.82 5.43 8.12
C LEU A 100 -7.95 4.57 8.69
N GLU A 101 -7.65 3.60 9.55
CA GLU A 101 -8.65 2.77 10.22
C GLU A 101 -9.62 3.62 11.06
N GLN A 102 -9.09 4.55 11.87
CA GLN A 102 -9.93 5.46 12.67
C GLN A 102 -10.77 6.37 11.77
N PHE A 103 -10.20 6.88 10.68
CA PHE A 103 -10.92 7.69 9.72
C PHE A 103 -12.09 6.92 9.07
N ILE A 104 -11.87 5.67 8.65
CA ILE A 104 -12.91 4.79 8.12
C ILE A 104 -14.03 4.59 9.15
N LYS A 105 -13.67 4.31 10.40
CA LYS A 105 -14.64 4.11 11.48
C LYS A 105 -15.48 5.36 11.74
N ASN A 106 -14.84 6.53 11.79
CA ASN A 106 -15.51 7.80 12.08
C ASN A 106 -16.43 8.27 10.94
N ASN A 107 -16.04 8.01 9.69
CA ASN A 107 -16.80 8.41 8.51
C ASN A 107 -17.71 7.29 7.97
N GLN A 108 -17.69 6.12 8.60
CA GLN A 108 -18.50 4.95 8.22
C GLN A 108 -18.28 4.53 6.75
N ILE A 109 -17.03 4.61 6.29
CA ILE A 109 -16.66 4.24 4.92
C ILE A 109 -16.87 2.73 4.74
N GLY A 110 -17.52 2.35 3.64
CA GLY A 110 -17.79 0.96 3.32
C GLY A 110 -16.52 0.22 2.89
N ALA A 111 -16.32 -1.00 3.41
CA ALA A 111 -15.24 -1.87 2.96
C ALA A 111 -15.41 -2.26 1.49
N LEU A 112 -14.31 -2.40 0.77
CA LEU A 112 -14.32 -3.01 -0.56
C LEU A 112 -14.77 -4.47 -0.45
N SER A 113 -14.28 -5.17 0.57
CA SER A 113 -14.71 -6.53 0.90
C SER A 113 -14.41 -6.82 2.36
N THR A 114 -15.30 -7.59 2.99
CA THR A 114 -15.16 -8.08 4.36
C THR A 114 -15.34 -9.59 4.34
N GLN A 115 -14.37 -10.33 4.89
CA GLN A 115 -14.40 -11.78 4.94
C GLN A 115 -13.92 -12.28 6.31
N ALA A 116 -14.53 -13.37 6.77
CA ALA A 116 -14.04 -14.12 7.93
C ALA A 116 -13.04 -15.18 7.48
N THR A 117 -12.03 -15.42 8.31
CA THR A 117 -11.05 -16.50 8.09
C THR A 117 -11.72 -17.87 8.00
N ALA A 118 -11.30 -18.68 7.03
CA ALA A 118 -11.51 -20.12 6.99
C ALA A 118 -10.16 -20.82 7.22
N SER A 119 -10.07 -21.63 8.28
CA SER A 119 -8.83 -22.32 8.69
C SER A 119 -7.63 -21.37 8.80
N GLY A 120 -7.81 -20.23 9.46
CA GLY A 120 -6.76 -19.23 9.67
C GLY A 120 -6.38 -18.42 8.43
N LYS A 121 -7.07 -18.58 7.29
CA LYS A 121 -6.74 -17.90 6.02
C LYS A 121 -7.92 -17.16 5.43
N ILE A 122 -7.62 -16.11 4.66
CA ILE A 122 -8.57 -15.36 3.83
C ILE A 122 -7.91 -15.14 2.47
N GLN A 123 -8.69 -15.24 1.39
CA GLN A 123 -8.25 -14.85 0.06
C GLN A 123 -9.22 -13.84 -0.55
N PHE A 124 -8.68 -12.73 -1.02
CA PHE A 124 -9.36 -11.74 -1.84
C PHE A 124 -8.83 -11.86 -3.27
N THR A 125 -9.73 -11.96 -4.24
CA THR A 125 -9.38 -12.13 -5.67
C THR A 125 -10.03 -11.04 -6.51
N GLY A 126 -9.51 -10.84 -7.73
CA GLY A 126 -10.04 -9.85 -8.67
C GLY A 126 -9.80 -8.41 -8.23
N LEU A 127 -8.76 -8.16 -7.43
CA LEU A 127 -8.39 -6.82 -6.99
C LEU A 127 -7.67 -6.07 -8.10
N SER A 128 -7.89 -4.76 -8.17
CA SER A 128 -7.12 -3.85 -9.02
C SER A 128 -5.80 -3.45 -8.36
N SER A 129 -4.81 -3.01 -9.13
CA SER A 129 -3.57 -2.47 -8.56
C SER A 129 -3.83 -1.22 -7.70
N GLY A 130 -3.09 -1.05 -6.62
CA GLY A 130 -3.22 0.09 -5.70
C GLY A 130 -2.62 -0.14 -4.32
N LEU A 131 -2.81 0.83 -3.44
CA LEU A 131 -2.48 0.77 -2.02
C LEU A 131 -3.73 0.34 -1.23
N TYR A 132 -3.59 -0.70 -0.42
CA TYR A 132 -4.68 -1.28 0.35
C TYR A 132 -4.40 -1.17 1.84
N LEU A 133 -5.41 -0.72 2.59
CA LEU A 133 -5.48 -0.91 4.04
C LEU A 133 -6.18 -2.24 4.32
N VAL A 134 -5.55 -3.03 5.18
CA VAL A 134 -6.12 -4.23 5.76
C VAL A 134 -6.31 -3.99 7.24
N CYS A 135 -7.55 -4.12 7.72
CA CYS A 135 -7.88 -3.88 9.13
C CYS A 135 -8.98 -4.83 9.62
N GLN A 136 -9.10 -4.92 10.94
CA GLN A 136 -10.12 -5.76 11.59
C GLN A 136 -11.12 -4.86 12.31
N PHE A 137 -12.40 -5.01 11.94
CA PHE A 137 -13.50 -4.55 12.78
C PHE A 137 -14.07 -5.76 13.48
N LYS A 138 -13.66 -5.93 14.74
CA LYS A 138 -13.84 -7.16 15.51
C LYS A 138 -15.29 -7.63 15.52
N ALA A 139 -15.50 -8.87 15.07
CA ALA A 139 -16.80 -9.54 15.09
C ALA A 139 -16.91 -10.49 16.30
N SER A 140 -18.13 -10.85 16.68
CA SER A 140 -18.40 -11.70 17.86
C SER A 140 -17.80 -13.12 17.79
N GLY A 141 -17.27 -13.56 16.64
CA GLY A 141 -16.65 -14.87 16.44
C GLY A 141 -15.13 -14.86 16.36
N ASP A 142 -14.52 -13.68 16.45
CA ASP A 142 -13.07 -13.51 16.35
C ASP A 142 -12.40 -13.92 17.67
N ASN A 143 -11.20 -14.50 17.59
CA ASN A 143 -10.40 -14.89 18.76
C ASN A 143 -8.97 -14.29 18.75
N VAL A 144 -8.70 -13.46 17.76
CA VAL A 144 -7.48 -12.66 17.67
C VAL A 144 -7.84 -11.24 17.28
N THR A 145 -6.95 -10.33 17.64
CA THR A 145 -6.96 -8.94 17.21
C THR A 145 -5.76 -8.69 16.30
N VAL A 146 -6.02 -8.53 15.01
CA VAL A 146 -5.04 -8.28 13.94
C VAL A 146 -4.74 -6.77 13.91
N SER A 147 -3.45 -6.42 13.93
CA SER A 147 -3.03 -5.02 13.77
C SER A 147 -3.30 -4.55 12.34
N PRO A 148 -3.83 -3.33 12.13
CA PRO A 148 -4.02 -2.79 10.80
C PRO A 148 -2.67 -2.59 10.11
N TYR A 149 -2.63 -2.79 8.81
CA TYR A 149 -1.42 -2.60 8.01
C TYR A 149 -1.74 -2.19 6.58
N LEU A 150 -0.74 -1.60 5.92
CA LEU A 150 -0.79 -1.21 4.52
C LEU A 150 -0.06 -2.25 3.67
N THR A 151 -0.59 -2.51 2.48
CA THR A 151 0.05 -3.36 1.48
C THR A 151 -0.19 -2.81 0.08
N THR A 152 0.84 -2.87 -0.77
CA THR A 152 0.71 -2.54 -2.18
C THR A 152 0.30 -3.79 -2.95
N LEU A 153 -0.55 -3.63 -3.94
CA LEU A 153 -1.00 -4.71 -4.82
C LEU A 153 -0.73 -4.26 -6.26
N PRO A 154 0.14 -4.92 -7.04
CA PRO A 154 1.09 -5.97 -6.64
C PRO A 154 2.20 -5.46 -5.70
N VAL A 155 2.93 -6.39 -5.07
CA VAL A 155 4.15 -6.11 -4.30
C VAL A 155 5.38 -6.31 -5.17
N LEU A 156 6.37 -5.42 -5.07
CA LEU A 156 7.67 -5.63 -5.71
C LEU A 156 8.50 -6.61 -4.89
N ASN A 157 8.95 -7.70 -5.50
CA ASN A 157 10.02 -8.51 -4.93
C ASN A 157 11.36 -7.85 -5.28
N GLU A 158 12.02 -7.25 -4.30
CA GLU A 158 13.30 -6.54 -4.50
C GLU A 158 14.47 -7.48 -4.85
N GLU A 159 14.42 -8.75 -4.43
CA GLU A 159 15.48 -9.73 -4.72
C GLU A 159 15.47 -10.13 -6.20
N THR A 160 14.28 -10.36 -6.75
CA THR A 160 14.10 -10.78 -8.14
C THR A 160 13.79 -9.63 -9.09
N ASN A 161 13.53 -8.44 -8.55
CA ASN A 161 13.05 -7.26 -9.26
C ASN A 161 11.79 -7.57 -10.12
N THR A 162 10.86 -8.34 -9.56
CA THR A 162 9.62 -8.74 -10.24
C THR A 162 8.39 -8.42 -9.41
N TRP A 163 7.31 -8.03 -10.09
CA TRP A 163 6.02 -7.77 -9.48
C TRP A 163 5.28 -9.08 -9.14
N VAL A 164 4.90 -9.23 -7.87
CA VAL A 164 4.11 -10.35 -7.36
C VAL A 164 2.63 -9.96 -7.31
N TYR A 165 1.84 -10.60 -8.17
CA TYR A 165 0.39 -10.35 -8.29
C TYR A 165 -0.46 -11.26 -7.39
N ASP A 166 0.12 -12.35 -6.90
CA ASP A 166 -0.50 -13.24 -5.92
C ASP A 166 0.17 -12.99 -4.57
N VAL A 167 -0.27 -11.93 -3.89
CA VAL A 167 0.38 -11.42 -2.69
C VAL A 167 -0.04 -12.25 -1.48
N ARG A 168 0.93 -12.67 -0.67
CA ARG A 168 0.69 -13.33 0.62
C ARG A 168 1.20 -12.45 1.75
N SER A 169 0.33 -12.18 2.72
CA SER A 169 0.64 -11.40 3.91
C SER A 169 0.50 -12.24 5.18
N LEU A 170 1.45 -12.06 6.11
CA LEU A 170 1.47 -12.65 7.45
C LEU A 170 1.30 -11.51 8.46
N PRO A 171 0.06 -11.12 8.79
CA PRO A 171 -0.15 -9.93 9.60
C PRO A 171 0.19 -10.20 11.07
N LYS A 172 0.57 -9.14 11.79
CA LYS A 172 0.74 -9.20 13.24
C LYS A 172 -0.62 -9.28 13.92
N TYR A 173 -0.75 -10.15 14.92
CA TYR A 173 -1.98 -10.32 15.68
C TYR A 173 -1.69 -10.62 17.14
N GLU A 174 -2.63 -10.26 17.99
CA GLU A 174 -2.64 -10.60 19.41
C GLU A 174 -3.76 -11.61 19.69
N ALA A 175 -3.48 -12.60 20.55
CA ALA A 175 -4.53 -13.51 20.99
C ALA A 175 -5.44 -12.80 21.98
N ASP A 176 -6.75 -12.97 21.83
CA ASP A 176 -7.68 -12.51 22.85
C ASP A 176 -7.45 -13.34 24.11
N SER A 177 -7.11 -12.68 25.21
CA SER A 177 -7.07 -13.34 26.51
C SER A 177 -8.50 -13.78 26.84
N THR A 178 -8.79 -15.07 26.67
CA THR A 178 -10.03 -15.67 27.16
C THR A 178 -10.15 -15.33 28.65
N GLY A 179 -11.22 -14.65 29.04
CA GLY A 179 -11.40 -14.06 30.36
C GLY A 179 -10.93 -14.96 31.51
N GLY A 180 -9.87 -14.51 32.18
CA GLY A 180 -9.36 -15.05 33.43
C GLY A 180 -8.75 -13.93 34.25
N GLY A 181 -9.57 -13.25 35.05
CA GLY A 181 -9.16 -12.41 36.17
C GLY A 181 -8.40 -11.12 35.83
N GLY A 182 -9.08 -9.98 35.90
CA GLY A 182 -8.43 -8.67 35.79
C GLY A 182 -7.44 -8.39 36.91
N HIS A 183 -6.33 -7.74 36.58
CA HIS A 183 -5.60 -6.86 37.50
C HIS A 183 -5.05 -5.66 36.71
N SER A 184 -5.40 -4.49 37.21
CA SER A 184 -4.82 -3.18 36.90
C SER A 184 -3.41 -3.03 37.50
N GLY A 185 -2.56 -2.23 36.84
CA GLY A 185 -1.24 -1.79 37.34
C GLY A 185 -0.13 -2.42 36.51
N GLY A 186 0.71 -1.68 35.81
CA GLY A 186 1.58 -0.61 36.32
C GLY A 186 3.01 -1.10 36.11
N GLY A 187 3.81 -0.34 35.36
CA GLY A 187 5.10 -0.79 34.86
C GLY A 187 6.18 -1.04 35.90
N GLY A 188 7.33 -1.52 35.42
CA GLY A 188 8.62 -1.40 36.10
C GLY A 188 9.24 -2.71 36.56
N GLY A 189 10.26 -3.16 35.81
CA GLY A 189 11.58 -3.54 36.31
C GLY A 189 11.71 -4.53 37.47
N GLY A 190 12.30 -5.68 37.15
CA GLY A 190 13.47 -6.20 37.87
C GLY A 190 13.26 -6.94 39.19
N GLY A 191 13.87 -8.12 39.27
CA GLY A 191 14.40 -8.66 40.53
C GLY A 191 13.58 -9.78 41.17
N GLY A 192 14.06 -11.00 40.98
CA GLY A 192 14.43 -11.88 42.11
C GLY A 192 13.35 -12.43 43.04
N SER A 193 13.29 -13.76 43.04
CA SER A 193 13.19 -14.63 44.23
C SER A 193 11.82 -15.14 44.68
N SER A 194 11.65 -16.44 44.37
CA SER A 194 11.18 -17.53 45.25
C SER A 194 9.70 -17.65 45.63
N THR A 195 9.10 -18.78 45.23
CA THR A 195 8.13 -19.52 46.04
C THR A 195 8.51 -21.00 46.11
N THR A 196 8.86 -21.41 47.33
CA THR A 196 8.57 -22.71 47.94
C THR A 196 7.10 -23.11 47.69
N GLY A 197 6.65 -24.37 47.60
CA GLY A 197 7.24 -25.71 47.66
C GLY A 197 6.28 -26.65 46.89
N ARG A 198 6.33 -27.98 46.91
CA ARG A 198 6.84 -28.97 47.85
C ARG A 198 6.96 -30.28 47.07
N HIS A 199 8.11 -30.94 47.11
CA HIS A 199 8.18 -32.40 47.13
C HIS A 199 9.38 -32.77 48.01
N ALA A 200 9.08 -33.45 49.12
CA ALA A 200 10.05 -33.90 50.10
C ALA A 200 10.57 -35.30 49.71
N ALA A 201 11.88 -35.41 49.54
CA ALA A 201 12.70 -36.55 49.96
C ALA A 201 14.19 -36.16 49.78
N GLN A 202 14.91 -36.09 50.90
CA GLN A 202 16.33 -35.77 51.01
C GLN A 202 17.23 -36.78 50.30
N THR A 203 18.28 -36.28 49.63
CA THR A 203 19.69 -36.58 49.95
C THR A 203 20.57 -35.42 49.49
N ASN A 204 21.23 -34.76 50.44
CA ASN A 204 22.26 -33.74 50.26
C ASN A 204 23.45 -34.31 49.48
N GLU A 205 23.83 -33.70 48.36
CA GLU A 205 25.19 -33.23 48.05
C GLU A 205 25.07 -32.19 46.93
N SER A 206 25.35 -30.91 47.21
CA SER A 206 25.44 -29.86 46.21
C SER A 206 26.90 -29.63 45.87
N VAL A 207 27.27 -29.81 44.60
CA VAL A 207 28.58 -29.46 44.07
C VAL A 207 28.49 -28.03 43.52
N ASP A 208 29.19 -27.09 44.14
CA ASP A 208 29.41 -25.75 43.59
C ASP A 208 30.39 -25.85 42.41
N VAL A 209 29.96 -25.41 41.22
CA VAL A 209 30.81 -25.28 40.03
C VAL A 209 31.29 -23.83 39.94
N PRO A 210 32.60 -23.54 40.07
CA PRO A 210 33.11 -22.18 39.90
C PRO A 210 32.98 -21.70 38.44
N ASP A 211 32.59 -20.44 38.27
CA ASP A 211 32.49 -19.71 37.00
C ASP A 211 33.87 -19.34 36.43
N ASN A 212 34.74 -20.33 36.21
CA ASN A 212 36.01 -20.07 35.54
C ASN A 212 36.41 -21.24 34.63
N ASP A 213 36.06 -21.09 33.36
CA ASP A 213 36.80 -21.50 32.14
C ASP A 213 35.82 -21.77 31.00
N VAL A 214 35.19 -20.71 30.47
CA VAL A 214 34.57 -20.78 29.14
C VAL A 214 35.70 -20.62 28.11
N PRO A 215 36.01 -21.63 27.28
CA PRO A 215 37.00 -21.46 26.22
C PRO A 215 36.48 -20.43 25.21
N LYS A 216 37.21 -19.33 25.05
CA LYS A 216 36.95 -18.37 23.97
C LYS A 216 37.31 -19.05 22.64
N ALA A 217 36.31 -19.38 21.84
CA ALA A 217 36.53 -19.64 20.42
C ALA A 217 36.92 -18.31 19.75
N GLU A 218 38.17 -18.20 19.31
CA GLU A 218 38.59 -17.13 18.40
C GLU A 218 37.88 -17.32 17.06
N ASN A 219 36.99 -16.40 16.72
CA ASN A 219 36.31 -16.38 15.43
C ASN A 219 37.21 -15.60 14.44
N PRO A 220 37.81 -16.23 13.41
CA PRO A 220 38.85 -15.59 12.59
C PRO A 220 38.34 -14.61 11.52
N ILE A 221 37.08 -14.14 11.58
CA ILE A 221 36.47 -13.33 10.50
C ILE A 221 36.28 -11.86 10.92
N VAL A 222 37.25 -11.27 11.64
CA VAL A 222 37.26 -9.82 11.93
C VAL A 222 38.56 -9.14 11.48
N LYS A 223 39.31 -9.76 10.57
CA LYS A 223 40.50 -9.15 9.98
C LYS A 223 40.50 -9.30 8.46
N ALA A 224 39.81 -8.36 7.81
CA ALA A 224 40.15 -7.77 6.50
C ALA A 224 38.88 -7.16 5.88
N ILE A 225 38.44 -6.02 6.39
CA ILE A 225 37.77 -5.05 5.53
C ILE A 225 38.79 -3.92 5.42
N GLU A 226 39.72 -4.07 4.48
CA GLU A 226 40.47 -2.91 4.00
C GLU A 226 39.48 -1.99 3.30
N ASP A 227 39.46 -0.72 3.70
CA ASP A 227 38.71 0.36 3.06
C ASP A 227 39.24 0.56 1.64
N VAL A 228 38.78 -0.26 0.70
CA VAL A 228 38.98 -0.02 -0.73
C VAL A 228 38.03 1.09 -1.14
N LEU A 229 38.60 2.26 -1.33
CA LEU A 229 37.98 3.45 -1.90
C LEU A 229 37.41 3.08 -3.29
N VAL A 230 36.10 2.80 -3.35
CA VAL A 230 35.41 2.48 -4.61
C VAL A 230 35.50 3.72 -5.51
N PRO A 231 36.08 3.64 -6.72
CA PRO A 231 36.11 4.77 -7.63
C PRO A 231 34.68 5.17 -7.95
N LEU A 232 34.35 6.47 -7.78
CA LEU A 232 33.08 7.06 -8.21
C LEU A 232 32.96 6.93 -9.73
N GLY A 233 32.45 5.78 -10.17
CA GLY A 233 32.00 5.55 -11.53
C GLY A 233 30.90 6.56 -11.84
N ILE A 234 31.03 7.18 -13.01
CA ILE A 234 30.21 8.26 -13.54
C ILE A 234 28.73 7.90 -13.37
N LEU A 235 28.07 8.54 -12.42
CA LEU A 235 26.63 8.40 -12.22
C LEU A 235 25.91 8.88 -13.49
N PRO A 236 24.97 8.09 -14.05
CA PRO A 236 24.07 8.58 -15.08
C PRO A 236 23.26 9.76 -14.51
N LYS A 237 23.40 10.94 -15.12
CA LYS A 237 22.50 12.07 -14.85
C LYS A 237 21.19 11.84 -15.61
N THR A 238 20.18 11.27 -14.96
CA THR A 238 18.79 11.35 -15.43
C THR A 238 18.01 12.24 -14.48
N GLY A 239 18.04 13.54 -14.76
CA GLY A 239 17.41 14.56 -13.92
C GLY A 239 17.44 15.94 -14.55
N ASP A 240 17.31 16.03 -15.88
CA ASP A 240 17.21 17.32 -16.56
C ASP A 240 16.04 17.26 -17.56
N ASN A 241 14.84 17.52 -17.05
CA ASN A 241 13.57 17.47 -17.79
C ASN A 241 13.15 18.83 -18.39
N SER A 242 14.08 19.79 -18.48
CA SER A 242 13.80 21.11 -19.07
C SER A 242 13.58 21.07 -20.58
N THR A 243 14.17 20.11 -21.31
CA THR A 243 14.07 20.04 -22.78
C THR A 243 12.77 19.41 -23.27
N SER A 244 12.15 18.54 -22.49
CA SER A 244 10.90 17.84 -22.86
C SER A 244 9.67 18.76 -22.77
N ILE A 245 9.67 19.73 -21.86
CA ILE A 245 8.55 20.67 -21.65
C ILE A 245 8.46 21.71 -22.78
N GLU A 246 9.59 22.20 -23.29
CA GLU A 246 9.60 23.17 -24.41
C GLU A 246 9.11 22.54 -25.72
N ILE A 247 9.51 21.30 -26.01
CA ILE A 247 9.11 20.59 -27.23
C ILE A 247 7.60 20.28 -27.20
N MET A 248 7.05 19.92 -26.04
CA MET A 248 5.62 19.61 -25.89
C MET A 248 4.73 20.86 -25.99
N SER A 249 5.20 22.01 -25.51
CA SER A 249 4.51 23.30 -25.67
C SER A 249 4.46 23.73 -27.14
N GLY A 250 5.56 23.55 -27.88
CA GLY A 250 5.64 23.89 -29.31
C GLY A 250 4.64 23.12 -30.18
N ILE A 251 4.48 21.82 -29.94
CA ILE A 251 3.55 20.97 -30.71
C ILE A 251 2.08 21.36 -30.46
N THR A 252 1.74 21.77 -29.24
CA THR A 252 0.38 22.19 -28.87
C THR A 252 -0.03 23.50 -29.55
N VAL A 253 0.87 24.49 -29.57
CA VAL A 253 0.61 25.79 -30.22
C VAL A 253 0.46 25.64 -31.74
N MET A 254 1.28 24.80 -32.38
CA MET A 254 1.20 24.52 -33.82
C MET A 254 -0.11 23.85 -34.23
N SER A 255 -0.64 22.96 -33.37
CA SER A 255 -1.90 22.26 -33.61
C SER A 255 -3.11 23.21 -33.50
N ALA A 256 -3.09 24.14 -32.54
CA ALA A 256 -4.12 25.17 -32.43
C ALA A 256 -4.11 26.14 -33.62
N ALA A 257 -2.93 26.53 -34.11
CA ALA A 257 -2.80 27.40 -35.29
C ALA A 257 -3.35 26.75 -36.57
N LEU A 258 -3.08 25.46 -36.78
CA LEU A 258 -3.64 24.69 -37.90
C LEU A 258 -5.17 24.62 -37.84
N LEU A 259 -5.74 24.43 -36.65
CA LEU A 259 -7.19 24.39 -36.47
C LEU A 259 -7.84 25.75 -36.83
N VAL A 260 -7.25 26.86 -36.36
CA VAL A 260 -7.74 28.21 -36.67
C VAL A 260 -7.63 28.51 -38.17
N LEU A 261 -6.54 28.10 -38.82
CA LEU A 261 -6.37 28.27 -40.26
C LEU A 261 -7.39 27.46 -41.07
N LEU A 262 -7.71 26.23 -40.66
CA LEU A 262 -8.73 25.42 -41.31
C LEU A 262 -10.13 26.01 -41.16
N ILE A 263 -10.45 26.55 -39.99
CA ILE A 263 -11.73 27.24 -39.74
C ILE A 263 -11.82 28.53 -40.58
N ALA A 264 -10.75 29.32 -40.65
CA ALA A 264 -10.69 30.54 -41.45
C ALA A 264 -10.81 30.24 -42.96
N LYS A 265 -10.15 29.20 -43.45
CA LYS A 265 -10.19 28.79 -44.85
C LYS A 265 -11.57 28.26 -45.26
N ARG A 266 -12.27 27.58 -44.34
CA ARG A 266 -13.65 27.14 -44.55
C ARG A 266 -14.62 28.33 -44.64
N ARG A 267 -14.46 29.32 -43.75
CA ARG A 267 -15.27 30.55 -43.78
C ARG A 267 -15.10 31.38 -45.05
N ARG A 268 -13.90 31.42 -45.64
CA ARG A 268 -13.66 32.12 -46.92
C ARG A 268 -14.23 31.39 -48.14
N LYS A 269 -14.52 30.09 -48.02
CA LYS A 269 -15.13 29.30 -49.11
C LYS A 269 -16.66 29.39 -49.09
N ASP A 270 -17.23 29.77 -47.94
CA ASP A 270 -18.66 29.91 -47.70
C ASP A 270 -19.16 31.38 -47.80
N ALA A 271 -18.28 32.33 -48.15
CA ALA A 271 -18.58 33.73 -48.44
C ALA A 271 -18.40 34.00 -49.94
#